data_AF-A0A5M8P3G4-F1
#
_entry.id   AF-A0A5M8P3G4-F1
#
_cell.length_a   1.000
_cell.length_b   1.000
_cell.length_c   1.000
_cell.angle_alpha   90.00
_cell.angle_beta   90.00
_cell.angle_gamma   90.00
#
_symmetry.space_group_name_H-M   'P 1'
#
loop_
_entity.id
_entity.type
_entity.pdbx_description
1 polymer ?
#
loop_
_entity_poly.entity_id
_entity_poly.type
_entity_poly.pdbx_seq_one_letter_code
_entity_poly.pdbx_strand_id
1 'polypeptide(L)'
;MKIACFFLCCFIGCFATSCSTTQHTLKQPAVKAQMAKVADWQMRHFKYRKEASPGYLHDYGINAWTNAVLYIGMEKWANLSGDSTCYQWLYNIGRKSKWKLAENFIQIPSYGIYHADELCMGQFYLA
;
A
#
# COMPACT_ATOMS: atom_id res chain seq x y z
N MET A 1 49.51 7.57 53.74
CA MET A 1 48.64 6.61 53.03
C MET A 1 47.23 7.17 53.00
N LYS A 2 46.80 7.62 51.82
CA LYS A 2 45.65 7.10 51.06
C LYS A 2 44.28 7.56 51.62
N ILE A 3 43.81 8.69 51.11
CA ILE A 3 42.62 8.78 50.23
C ILE A 3 41.31 8.79 51.03
N ALA A 4 40.74 9.98 51.18
CA ALA A 4 39.29 10.14 51.24
C ALA A 4 38.95 11.39 50.44
N CYS A 5 38.75 11.15 49.14
CA CYS A 5 38.40 12.13 48.13
C CYS A 5 37.10 12.84 48.50
N PHE A 6 37.16 14.17 48.57
CA PHE A 6 36.35 15.07 47.74
C PHE A 6 35.02 14.48 47.22
N PHE A 7 34.00 14.44 48.07
CA PHE A 7 32.59 14.29 47.65
C PHE A 7 31.88 15.63 47.80
N LEU A 8 32.39 16.64 47.10
CA LEU A 8 31.73 17.93 46.97
C LEU A 8 31.68 18.28 45.48
N CYS A 9 30.46 18.53 45.02
CA CYS A 9 30.14 19.12 43.71
C CYS A 9 30.52 18.30 42.47
N CYS A 10 29.73 17.28 42.15
CA CYS A 10 29.57 16.83 40.76
C CYS A 10 28.18 16.18 40.57
N PHE A 11 27.11 16.89 40.94
CA PHE A 11 25.80 16.61 40.34
C PHE A 11 25.82 17.16 38.92
N ILE A 12 26.32 16.30 38.05
CA ILE A 12 26.18 16.23 36.60
C ILE A 12 25.04 17.14 36.13
N GLY A 13 25.42 18.24 35.48
CA GLY A 13 24.53 19.00 34.60
C GLY A 13 24.06 18.07 33.50
N CYS A 14 22.91 17.45 33.74
CA CYS A 14 22.17 16.74 32.71
C CYS A 14 21.70 17.84 31.75
N PHE A 15 22.47 18.07 30.69
CA PHE A 15 21.99 18.82 29.53
C PHE A 15 20.69 18.15 29.11
N ALA A 16 19.56 18.78 29.43
CA ALA A 16 18.30 18.48 28.79
C ALA A 16 18.49 18.87 27.32
N THR A 17 19.01 17.95 26.51
CA THR A 17 18.79 17.99 25.08
C THR A 17 17.31 17.85 24.89
N SER A 18 16.62 18.99 24.82
CA SER A 18 15.26 19.11 24.32
C SER A 18 15.27 18.46 22.94
N CYS A 19 14.82 17.22 22.86
CA CYS A 19 14.51 16.60 21.59
C CYS A 19 13.31 17.38 21.05
N SER A 20 13.57 18.38 20.21
CA SER A 20 12.54 19.03 19.44
C SER A 20 12.01 18.01 18.44
N THR A 21 10.98 17.26 18.84
CA THR A 21 10.12 16.56 17.90
C THR A 21 9.42 17.63 17.07
N THR A 22 10.00 17.96 15.91
CA THR A 22 9.34 18.79 14.91
C THR A 22 8.06 18.08 14.51
N GLN A 23 6.92 18.50 15.08
CA GLN A 23 5.60 18.04 14.68
C GLN A 23 5.39 18.54 13.25
N HIS A 24 5.73 17.71 12.26
CA HIS A 24 5.45 18.01 10.87
C HIS A 24 3.94 17.92 10.67
N THR A 25 3.25 19.06 10.73
CA THR A 25 1.86 19.13 10.31
C THR A 25 1.80 18.81 8.82
N LEU A 26 1.28 17.63 8.49
CA LEU A 26 1.06 17.22 7.11
C LEU A 26 0.04 18.16 6.47
N LYS A 27 0.50 19.02 5.56
CA LYS A 27 -0.40 19.89 4.79
C LYS A 27 -1.06 19.07 3.69
N GLN A 28 -2.39 19.10 3.63
CA GLN A 28 -3.18 18.36 2.63
C GLN A 28 -2.68 18.54 1.18
N PRO A 29 -2.33 19.76 0.70
CA PRO A 29 -1.81 19.91 -0.67
C PRO A 29 -0.49 19.17 -0.91
N ALA A 30 0.40 19.14 0.08
CA ALA A 30 1.68 18.44 -0.04
C ALA A 30 1.47 16.91 -0.09
N VAL A 31 0.54 16.39 0.71
CA VAL A 31 0.17 14.97 0.68
C VAL A 31 -0.45 14.61 -0.67
N LYS A 32 -1.41 15.40 -1.17
CA LYS A 32 -2.00 15.18 -2.50
C LYS A 32 -0.95 15.22 -3.61
N ALA A 33 -0.02 16.16 -3.58
CA ALA A 33 1.05 16.24 -4.56
C ALA A 33 1.96 14.99 -4.54
N GLN A 34 2.23 14.43 -3.36
CA GLN A 34 3.01 13.20 -3.25
C GLN A 34 2.22 11.97 -3.71
N MET A 35 0.94 11.86 -3.33
CA MET A 35 0.05 10.79 -3.79
C MET A 35 -0.07 10.78 -5.32
N ALA A 36 -0.16 11.95 -5.96
CA ALA A 36 -0.17 12.07 -7.41
C ALA A 36 1.06 11.41 -8.03
N LYS A 37 2.27 11.71 -7.52
CA LYS A 37 3.52 11.12 -8.01
C LYS A 37 3.57 9.60 -7.86
N VAL A 38 3.06 9.08 -6.73
CA VAL A 38 3.01 7.64 -6.45
C VAL A 38 2.04 6.95 -7.42
N ALA A 39 0.82 7.48 -7.56
CA ALA A 39 -0.19 6.96 -8.48
C ALA A 39 0.32 6.94 -9.92
N ASP A 40 0.91 8.04 -10.37
CA ASP A 40 1.54 8.19 -11.67
C ASP A 40 2.63 7.15 -11.93
N TRP A 41 3.55 7.01 -10.96
CA TRP A 41 4.63 6.04 -11.06
C TRP A 41 4.06 4.62 -11.13
N GLN A 42 3.09 4.30 -10.29
CA GLN A 42 2.47 2.99 -10.24
C GLN A 42 1.74 2.66 -11.54
N MET A 43 0.98 3.58 -12.12
CA MET A 43 0.30 3.36 -13.41
C MET A 43 1.29 3.11 -14.55
N ARG A 44 2.41 3.85 -14.60
CA ARG A 44 3.44 3.70 -15.64
C ARG A 44 4.28 2.44 -15.50
N HIS A 45 4.46 1.94 -14.28
CA HIS A 45 5.34 0.79 -14.00
C HIS A 45 4.56 -0.45 -13.54
N PHE A 46 3.24 -0.45 -13.68
CA PHE A 46 2.41 -1.57 -13.25
C PHE A 46 2.82 -2.86 -13.96
N LYS A 47 3.26 -3.82 -13.17
CA LYS A 47 3.60 -5.18 -13.59
C LYS A 47 2.98 -6.14 -12.59
N TYR A 48 2.53 -7.29 -13.08
CA TYR A 48 1.99 -8.35 -12.26
C TYR A 48 2.53 -9.70 -12.75
N ARG A 49 2.56 -10.69 -11.86
CA ARG A 49 2.91 -12.07 -12.23
C ARG A 49 1.78 -12.66 -13.06
N LYS A 50 2.10 -13.28 -14.19
CA LYS A 50 1.08 -13.91 -15.05
C LYS A 50 0.84 -15.37 -14.68
N GLU A 51 1.84 -16.01 -14.09
CA GLU A 51 1.83 -17.42 -13.72
C GLU A 51 2.08 -17.60 -12.21
N ALA A 52 1.61 -18.74 -11.68
CA ALA A 52 1.88 -19.17 -10.32
C ALA A 52 3.38 -19.39 -10.06
N SER A 53 3.78 -19.28 -8.80
CA SER A 53 5.11 -19.72 -8.36
C SER A 53 5.00 -20.53 -7.06
N PRO A 54 5.96 -21.44 -6.78
CA PRO A 54 5.94 -22.22 -5.55
C PRO A 54 5.83 -21.31 -4.32
N GLY A 55 4.85 -21.58 -3.45
CA GLY A 55 4.56 -20.77 -2.26
C GLY A 55 3.69 -19.54 -2.49
N TYR A 56 3.43 -19.14 -3.74
CA TYR A 56 2.58 -18.00 -4.12
C TYR A 56 1.54 -18.44 -5.16
N LEU A 57 0.59 -19.25 -4.70
CA LEU A 57 -0.36 -19.96 -5.55
C LEU A 57 -1.54 -19.08 -6.02
N HIS A 58 -1.71 -17.86 -5.50
CA HIS A 58 -2.85 -16.98 -5.79
C HIS A 58 -2.46 -15.50 -5.98
N ASP A 59 -1.17 -15.18 -6.02
CA ASP A 59 -0.65 -13.81 -6.19
C ASP A 59 -0.33 -13.50 -7.67
N TYR A 60 -1.00 -14.17 -8.60
CA TYR A 60 -0.77 -14.04 -10.03
C TYR A 60 -2.08 -13.83 -10.80
N GLY A 61 -1.98 -13.22 -11.98
CA GLY A 61 -3.11 -12.74 -12.73
C GLY A 61 -3.37 -11.27 -12.43
N ILE A 62 -3.93 -10.57 -13.42
CA ILE A 62 -4.23 -9.14 -13.28
C ILE A 62 -5.31 -8.91 -12.22
N ASN A 63 -6.14 -9.92 -11.97
CA ASN A 63 -7.24 -9.96 -11.02
C ASN A 63 -6.87 -10.56 -9.64
N ALA A 64 -5.58 -10.85 -9.39
CA ALA A 64 -5.13 -11.29 -8.08
C ALA A 64 -5.42 -10.24 -6.99
N TRP A 65 -5.65 -10.69 -5.76
CA TRP A 65 -6.01 -9.84 -4.63
C TRP A 65 -5.00 -8.71 -4.35
N THR A 66 -3.70 -8.98 -4.51
CA THR A 66 -2.65 -7.97 -4.33
C THR A 66 -2.82 -6.80 -5.28
N ASN A 67 -3.27 -7.07 -6.51
CA ASN A 67 -3.56 -6.05 -7.50
C ASN A 67 -4.93 -5.40 -7.23
N ALA A 68 -5.93 -6.18 -6.82
CA ALA A 68 -7.25 -5.67 -6.47
C ALA A 68 -7.19 -4.59 -5.38
N VAL A 69 -6.41 -4.81 -4.31
CA VAL A 69 -6.23 -3.82 -3.23
C VAL A 69 -5.61 -2.52 -3.76
N LEU A 70 -4.62 -2.61 -4.66
CA LEU A 70 -4.08 -1.45 -5.34
C LEU A 70 -5.16 -0.70 -6.12
N TYR A 71 -5.99 -1.42 -6.89
CA TYR A 71 -7.03 -0.78 -7.71
C TYR A 71 -8.10 -0.07 -6.88
N ILE A 72 -8.49 -0.62 -5.73
CA ILE A 72 -9.39 0.04 -4.77
C ILE A 72 -8.77 1.34 -4.25
N GLY A 73 -7.49 1.33 -3.88
CA GLY A 73 -6.79 2.55 -3.45
C GLY A 73 -6.66 3.60 -4.56
N MET A 74 -6.38 3.15 -5.78
CA MET A 74 -6.29 4.00 -6.97
C MET A 74 -7.66 4.59 -7.35
N GLU A 75 -8.76 3.87 -7.15
CA GLU A 75 -10.12 4.41 -7.31
C GLU A 75 -10.36 5.56 -6.33
N LYS A 76 -10.06 5.35 -5.04
CA LYS A 76 -10.18 6.41 -4.03
C LYS A 76 -9.30 7.61 -4.37
N TRP A 77 -8.10 7.37 -4.90
CA TRP A 77 -7.25 8.45 -5.41
C TRP A 77 -7.89 9.18 -6.60
N ALA A 78 -8.46 8.45 -7.57
CA ALA A 78 -9.14 9.03 -8.71
C ALA A 78 -10.26 9.99 -8.26
N ASN A 79 -11.12 9.55 -7.34
CA ASN A 79 -12.18 10.37 -6.75
C ASN A 79 -11.63 11.64 -6.06
N LEU A 80 -10.52 11.52 -5.32
CA LEU A 80 -9.92 12.64 -4.57
C LEU A 80 -9.12 13.63 -5.44
N SER A 81 -8.58 13.17 -6.56
CA SER A 81 -7.69 13.93 -7.44
C SER A 81 -8.45 14.83 -8.42
N GLY A 82 -9.65 14.42 -8.83
CA GLY A 82 -10.43 15.09 -9.88
C GLY A 82 -9.87 14.89 -11.30
N ASP A 83 -8.83 14.07 -11.47
CA ASP A 83 -8.25 13.72 -12.77
C ASP A 83 -8.78 12.37 -13.26
N SER A 84 -9.32 12.35 -14.47
CA SER A 84 -9.88 11.15 -15.11
C SER A 84 -8.85 10.11 -15.52
N THR A 85 -7.56 10.45 -15.59
CA THR A 85 -6.48 9.55 -16.02
C THR A 85 -6.46 8.26 -15.20
N CYS A 86 -6.62 8.36 -13.89
CA CYS A 86 -6.66 7.20 -13.00
C CYS A 86 -7.89 6.31 -13.29
N TYR A 87 -9.08 6.91 -13.46
CA TYR A 87 -10.29 6.18 -13.82
C TYR A 87 -10.16 5.46 -15.17
N GLN A 88 -9.58 6.08 -16.18
CA GLN A 88 -9.35 5.45 -17.47
C GLN A 88 -8.38 4.27 -17.37
N TRP A 89 -7.32 4.40 -16.57
CA TRP A 89 -6.40 3.31 -16.29
C TRP A 89 -7.11 2.13 -15.61
N LEU A 90 -7.92 2.40 -14.58
CA LEU A 90 -8.73 1.40 -13.87
C LEU A 90 -9.75 0.71 -14.78
N TYR A 91 -10.46 1.47 -15.62
CA TYR A 91 -11.38 0.90 -16.59
C TYR A 91 -10.68 -0.08 -17.56
N ASN A 92 -9.46 0.26 -17.99
CA ASN A 92 -8.65 -0.63 -18.81
C ASN A 92 -8.19 -1.89 -18.07
N ILE A 93 -7.96 -1.82 -16.75
CA ILE A 93 -7.73 -3.01 -15.91
C ILE A 93 -8.97 -3.92 -15.93
N GLY A 94 -10.16 -3.38 -15.66
CA GLY A 94 -11.41 -4.15 -15.70
C GLY A 94 -11.67 -4.80 -17.06
N ARG A 95 -11.38 -4.09 -18.15
CA ARG A 95 -11.44 -4.68 -19.51
C ARG A 95 -10.44 -5.82 -19.70
N LYS A 96 -9.20 -5.65 -19.25
CA LYS A 96 -8.13 -6.68 -19.37
C LYS A 96 -8.44 -7.91 -18.53
N SER A 97 -9.03 -7.75 -17.35
CA SER A 97 -9.52 -8.86 -16.51
C SER A 97 -10.83 -9.46 -17.02
N LYS A 98 -11.43 -8.89 -18.07
CA LYS A 98 -12.76 -9.26 -18.59
C LYS A 98 -13.85 -9.17 -17.52
N TRP A 99 -13.66 -8.31 -16.52
CA TRP A 99 -14.56 -8.18 -15.37
C TRP A 99 -14.79 -9.51 -14.62
N LYS A 100 -13.81 -10.41 -14.67
CA LYS A 100 -13.86 -11.71 -13.98
C LYS A 100 -13.12 -11.64 -12.65
N LEU A 101 -13.62 -12.39 -11.69
CA LEU A 101 -12.88 -12.72 -10.47
C LEU A 101 -11.67 -13.57 -10.83
N ALA A 102 -10.71 -13.65 -9.91
CA ALA A 102 -9.65 -14.63 -10.02
C ALA A 102 -10.26 -16.04 -9.98
N GLU A 103 -9.57 -16.99 -10.60
CA GLU A 103 -9.95 -18.41 -10.64
C GLU A 103 -8.77 -19.30 -10.24
N ASN A 104 -7.83 -18.77 -9.43
CA ASN A 104 -6.57 -19.43 -9.11
C ASN A 104 -6.79 -20.70 -8.26
N PHE A 105 -7.88 -20.73 -7.49
CA PHE A 105 -8.27 -21.87 -6.66
C PHE A 105 -9.47 -22.66 -7.18
N ILE A 106 -9.91 -22.44 -8.43
CA ILE A 106 -11.14 -23.07 -8.97
C ILE A 106 -11.12 -24.60 -8.90
N GLN A 107 -9.93 -25.22 -8.98
CA GLN A 107 -9.76 -26.67 -8.93
C GLN A 107 -9.59 -27.24 -7.50
N ILE A 108 -9.59 -26.41 -6.46
CA ILE A 108 -9.45 -26.84 -5.06
C ILE A 108 -10.84 -26.85 -4.40
N PRO A 109 -11.44 -28.03 -4.11
CA PRO A 109 -12.83 -28.11 -3.64
C PRO A 109 -13.14 -27.36 -2.34
N SER A 110 -12.16 -27.25 -1.44
CA SER A 110 -12.33 -26.52 -0.17
C SER A 110 -12.40 -25.00 -0.35
N TYR A 111 -11.96 -24.48 -1.50
CA TYR A 111 -11.86 -23.05 -1.77
C TYR A 111 -12.68 -22.64 -2.99
N GLY A 112 -12.38 -23.18 -4.18
CA GLY A 112 -13.01 -22.80 -5.43
C GLY A 112 -12.90 -21.28 -5.66
N ILE A 113 -14.03 -20.67 -5.99
CA ILE A 113 -14.17 -19.20 -6.11
C ILE A 113 -14.38 -18.49 -4.77
N TYR A 114 -14.61 -19.22 -3.68
CA TYR A 114 -15.04 -18.65 -2.40
C TYR A 114 -13.87 -18.22 -1.51
N HIS A 115 -12.64 -18.45 -1.94
CA HIS A 115 -11.48 -17.90 -1.25
C HIS A 115 -11.55 -16.38 -1.27
N ALA A 116 -11.42 -15.73 -0.10
CA ALA A 116 -11.66 -14.30 0.05
C ALA A 116 -10.82 -13.44 -0.92
N ASP A 117 -9.60 -13.87 -1.20
CA ASP A 117 -8.69 -13.20 -2.13
C ASP A 117 -9.23 -13.17 -3.57
N GLU A 118 -9.89 -14.24 -4.02
CA GLU A 118 -10.48 -14.29 -5.37
C GLU A 118 -11.65 -13.29 -5.51
N LEU A 119 -12.35 -13.04 -4.40
CA LEU A 119 -13.48 -12.11 -4.29
C LEU A 119 -13.06 -10.65 -4.10
N CYS A 120 -11.82 -10.37 -3.69
CA CYS A 120 -11.32 -9.01 -3.47
C CYS A 120 -11.49 -8.13 -4.71
N MET A 121 -11.28 -8.72 -5.89
CA MET A 121 -11.46 -8.07 -7.19
C MET A 121 -12.89 -7.53 -7.40
N GLY A 122 -13.90 -8.18 -6.80
CA GLY A 122 -15.28 -7.74 -6.86
C GLY A 122 -15.52 -6.39 -6.19
N GLN A 123 -14.77 -6.05 -5.13
CA GLN A 123 -14.88 -4.74 -4.48
C GLN A 123 -14.46 -3.61 -5.41
N PHE A 124 -13.41 -3.82 -6.22
CA PHE A 124 -12.99 -2.86 -7.23
C PHE A 124 -14.03 -2.69 -8.35
N TYR A 125 -14.68 -3.77 -8.80
CA TYR A 125 -15.69 -3.66 -9.86
C TYR A 125 -16.96 -2.91 -9.43
N LEU A 126 -17.21 -2.83 -8.13
CA LEU A 126 -18.33 -2.10 -7.54
C LEU A 126 -17.96 -0.68 -7.07
N ALA A 127 -16.68 -0.32 -7.17
CA ALA A 127 -16.16 0.95 -6.66
C ALA A 127 -16.51 2.15 -7.55
#